data_AF-A0A383CR53-F1
#
_entry.id   AF-A0A383CR53-F1
#
_cell.length_a   1.000
_cell.length_b   1.000
_cell.length_c   1.000
_cell.angle_alpha   90.00
_cell.angle_beta   90.00
_cell.angle_gamma   90.00
#
_symmetry.space_group_name_H-M   'P 1'
#
loop_
_entity.id
_entity.type
_entity.pdbx_description
1 polymer ?
#
loop_
_entity_poly.entity_id
_entity_poly.type
_entity_poly.pdbx_seq_one_letter_code
_entity_poly.pdbx_strand_id
1 'polypeptide(L)'
;MHWKLNPITARKLKRFRFIRRGYWSFLLLGGALLLSLFGELLVNDQALVVRHNAQWYFPAVADSYPIKWIYTPKEPRTGEYFGEAKDETGQPYSGLVNYRLLKKTWKAAGTESWLIMPLIPHGPDG
;
A
#
# COMPACT_ATOMS: atom_id res chain seq x y z
N MET A 1 -5.40 -19.68 26.44
CA MET A 1 -5.67 -18.31 26.95
C MET A 1 -7.13 -17.98 26.62
N HIS A 2 -8.06 -18.15 27.56
CA HIS A 2 -9.50 -17.92 27.31
C HIS A 2 -9.82 -16.43 27.48
N TRP A 3 -9.98 -15.72 26.38
CA TRP A 3 -10.47 -14.33 26.37
C TRP A 3 -11.94 -14.30 26.82
N LYS A 4 -12.20 -14.17 28.13
CA LYS A 4 -13.54 -13.94 28.66
C LYS A 4 -13.81 -12.44 28.71
N LEU A 5 -14.58 -11.93 27.75
CA LEU A 5 -15.09 -10.56 27.80
C LEU A 5 -15.92 -10.38 29.07
N ASN A 6 -15.66 -9.30 29.82
CA ASN A 6 -16.41 -8.97 31.03
C ASN A 6 -17.93 -8.98 30.72
N PRO A 7 -18.76 -9.71 31.49
CA PRO A 7 -20.19 -9.84 31.23
C PRO A 7 -20.93 -8.50 31.14
N ILE A 8 -20.41 -7.46 31.82
CA ILE A 8 -20.94 -6.09 31.75
C ILE A 8 -20.67 -5.47 30.38
N THR A 9 -19.46 -5.64 29.84
CA THR A 9 -19.08 -5.16 28.50
C THR A 9 -19.89 -5.86 27.41
N ALA A 10 -20.11 -7.18 27.54
CA ALA A 10 -20.91 -7.95 26.59
C ALA A 10 -22.39 -7.48 26.55
N ARG A 11 -22.98 -7.14 27.71
CA ARG A 11 -24.35 -6.57 27.76
C ARG A 11 -24.43 -5.20 27.09
N LYS A 12 -23.45 -4.33 27.32
CA LYS A 12 -23.39 -3.00 26.66
C LYS A 12 -23.26 -3.13 25.15
N LEU A 13 -22.42 -4.04 24.65
CA LEU A 13 -22.24 -4.28 23.21
C LEU A 13 -23.52 -4.81 22.55
N LYS A 14 -24.24 -5.74 23.23
CA LYS A 14 -25.55 -6.21 22.77
C LYS A 14 -26.56 -5.06 22.70
N ARG A 15 -26.63 -4.20 23.72
CA ARG A 15 -27.54 -3.04 23.75
C ARG A 15 -27.22 -2.03 22.65
N PHE A 16 -25.94 -1.79 22.38
CA PHE A 16 -25.49 -0.96 21.27
C PHE A 16 -25.91 -1.51 19.91
N ARG A 17 -25.76 -2.82 19.68
CA ARG A 17 -26.19 -3.48 18.43
C ARG A 17 -27.71 -3.48 18.22
N PHE A 18 -28.51 -3.35 19.29
CA PHE A 18 -29.97 -3.21 19.19
C PHE A 18 -30.42 -1.85 18.64
N ILE A 19 -29.60 -0.80 18.75
CA ILE A 19 -29.91 0.52 18.19
C ILE A 19 -29.59 0.49 16.69
N ARG A 20 -30.55 0.05 15.87
CA ARG A 20 -30.33 -0.17 14.42
C ARG A 20 -29.68 1.04 13.73
N ARG A 21 -30.18 2.24 13.96
CA ARG A 21 -29.64 3.48 13.35
C ARG A 21 -28.21 3.80 13.84
N GLY A 22 -27.95 3.62 15.13
CA GLY A 22 -26.62 3.83 15.72
C GLY A 22 -25.59 2.80 15.25
N TYR A 23 -26.01 1.55 15.02
CA TYR A 23 -25.14 0.52 14.47
C TYR A 23 -24.72 0.80 13.03
N TRP A 24 -25.65 1.27 12.18
CA TRP A 24 -25.32 1.69 10.81
C TRP A 24 -24.41 2.91 10.78
N SER A 25 -24.66 3.92 11.62
CA SER A 25 -23.75 5.08 11.73
C SER A 25 -22.36 4.65 12.21
N PHE A 26 -22.26 3.75 13.18
CA PHE A 26 -20.98 3.21 13.65
C PHE A 26 -20.25 2.44 12.54
N LEU A 27 -20.97 1.62 11.77
CA LEU A 27 -20.39 0.89 10.66
C LEU A 27 -19.93 1.82 9.52
N LEU A 28 -20.72 2.85 9.20
CA LEU A 28 -20.34 3.86 8.22
C LEU A 28 -19.12 4.66 8.68
N LEU A 29 -19.12 5.17 9.90
CA LEU A 29 -17.98 5.93 10.43
C LEU A 29 -16.73 5.06 10.57
N GLY A 30 -16.88 3.84 11.08
CA GLY A 30 -15.79 2.88 11.20
C GLY A 30 -15.25 2.45 9.84
N GLY A 31 -16.14 2.22 8.87
CA GLY A 31 -15.77 1.95 7.48
C GLY A 31 -15.04 3.11 6.84
N ALA A 32 -15.54 4.35 6.97
CA ALA A 32 -14.89 5.55 6.48
C ALA A 32 -13.53 5.79 7.14
N LEU A 33 -13.40 5.55 8.44
CA LEU A 33 -12.13 5.65 9.16
C LEU A 33 -11.12 4.60 8.68
N LEU A 34 -11.55 3.35 8.50
CA LEU A 34 -10.69 2.30 7.94
C LEU A 34 -10.28 2.64 6.50
N LEU A 35 -11.22 3.08 5.66
CA LEU A 35 -10.93 3.51 4.31
C LEU A 35 -9.97 4.71 4.27
N SER A 36 -10.07 5.63 5.24
CA SER A 36 -9.11 6.73 5.37
C SER A 36 -7.70 6.23 5.72
N LEU A 37 -7.57 5.19 6.55
CA LEU A 37 -6.28 4.61 6.92
C LEU A 37 -5.66 3.79 5.77
N PHE A 38 -6.47 3.04 5.03
CA PHE A 38 -6.03 2.30 3.85
C PHE A 38 -6.02 3.16 2.58
N GLY A 39 -6.46 4.41 2.66
CA GLY A 39 -6.52 5.34 1.54
C GLY A 39 -5.13 5.65 0.99
N GLU A 40 -4.13 5.84 1.85
CA GLU A 40 -2.73 6.07 1.47
C GLU A 40 -2.08 4.84 0.80
N LEU A 41 -2.61 3.64 1.06
CA LEU A 41 -2.22 2.41 0.35
C LEU A 41 -2.88 2.33 -1.03
N LEU A 42 -4.10 2.83 -1.17
CA LEU A 42 -4.89 2.78 -2.41
C LEU A 42 -4.57 3.94 -3.38
N VAL A 43 -4.18 5.09 -2.83
CA VAL A 43 -3.79 6.31 -3.53
C VAL A 43 -2.30 6.52 -3.26
N ASN A 44 -1.46 5.88 -4.06
CA ASN A 44 -0.01 5.96 -3.94
C ASN A 44 0.61 6.05 -5.34
N ASP A 45 1.80 6.64 -5.41
CA ASP A 45 2.60 6.78 -6.61
C ASP A 45 3.42 5.50 -6.89
N GLN A 46 3.56 4.64 -5.86
CA GLN A 46 4.34 3.42 -5.92
C GLN A 46 3.53 2.16 -6.20
N ALA A 47 4.17 1.14 -6.76
CA ALA A 47 3.55 -0.17 -6.96
C ALA A 47 3.13 -0.82 -5.62
N LEU A 48 1.98 -1.49 -5.62
CA LEU A 48 1.50 -2.26 -4.46
C LEU A 48 2.38 -3.48 -4.21
N VAL A 49 2.68 -4.19 -5.30
CA VAL A 49 3.47 -5.43 -5.30
C VAL A 49 4.38 -5.41 -6.51
N VAL A 50 5.65 -5.76 -6.29
CA VAL A 50 6.65 -5.96 -7.33
C VAL A 50 7.29 -7.31 -7.12
N ARG A 51 7.30 -8.15 -8.15
CA ARG A 51 8.07 -9.39 -8.18
C ARG A 51 9.28 -9.19 -9.07
N HIS A 52 10.47 -9.31 -8.49
CA HIS A 52 11.74 -9.15 -9.19
C HIS A 52 12.69 -10.28 -8.75
N ASN A 53 13.27 -11.02 -9.70
CA ASN A 53 14.22 -12.12 -9.45
C ASN A 53 13.73 -13.14 -8.39
N ALA A 54 12.48 -13.61 -8.53
CA ALA A 54 11.82 -14.54 -7.60
C ALA A 54 11.56 -14.03 -6.17
N GLN A 55 11.86 -12.76 -5.87
CA GLN A 55 11.56 -12.12 -4.60
C GLN A 55 10.32 -11.22 -4.71
N TRP A 56 9.57 -11.10 -3.61
CA TRP A 56 8.36 -10.30 -3.51
C TRP A 56 8.62 -9.02 -2.73
N TYR A 57 8.23 -7.89 -3.31
CA TYR A 57 8.42 -6.57 -2.73
C TYR A 57 7.09 -5.84 -2.66
N PHE A 58 6.89 -5.05 -1.60
CA PHE A 58 5.67 -4.27 -1.34
C PHE A 58 6.01 -2.78 -1.13
N PRO A 59 6.32 -2.03 -2.19
CA PRO A 59 6.76 -0.63 -2.08
C PRO A 59 5.74 0.26 -1.37
N ALA A 60 4.48 0.24 -1.81
CA ALA A 60 3.43 1.08 -1.23
C ALA A 60 3.26 0.85 0.29
N VAL A 61 3.43 -0.39 0.76
CA VAL A 61 3.34 -0.73 2.18
C VAL A 61 4.53 -0.20 2.99
N ALA A 62 5.72 -0.14 2.40
CA ALA A 62 6.92 0.36 3.08
C ALA A 62 6.90 1.88 3.25
N ASP A 63 6.34 2.61 2.27
CA ASP A 63 6.29 4.07 2.29
C ASP A 63 5.03 4.66 2.91
N SER A 64 3.94 3.90 3.03
CA SER A 64 2.74 4.36 3.74
C SER A 64 3.02 4.60 5.22
N TYR A 65 2.70 5.80 5.70
CA TYR A 65 2.52 6.02 7.13
C TYR A 65 1.25 5.26 7.57
N PRO A 66 1.24 4.55 8.71
CA PRO A 66 2.26 4.47 9.76
C PRO A 66 3.27 3.31 9.57
N ILE A 67 3.13 2.45 8.57
CA ILE A 67 3.95 1.23 8.48
C ILE A 67 5.44 1.56 8.33
N LYS A 68 5.77 2.71 7.74
CA LYS A 68 7.13 3.26 7.71
C LYS A 68 7.84 3.27 9.08
N TRP A 69 7.15 3.57 10.19
CA TRP A 69 7.78 3.57 11.53
C TRP A 69 8.04 2.17 12.08
N ILE A 70 7.31 1.16 11.62
CA ILE A 70 7.42 -0.24 12.06
C ILE A 70 8.40 -1.00 11.15
N TYR A 71 8.45 -0.64 9.88
CA TYR A 71 9.17 -1.34 8.84
C TYR A 71 9.73 -0.35 7.81
N THR A 72 11.00 0.04 7.99
CA THR A 72 11.79 0.70 6.95
C THR A 72 12.84 -0.30 6.47
N PRO A 73 12.83 -0.74 5.20
CA PRO A 73 13.89 -1.58 4.67
C PRO A 73 15.24 -0.82 4.73
N LYS A 74 16.32 -1.51 5.14
CA LYS A 74 17.65 -0.90 5.34
C LYS A 74 18.29 -0.37 4.04
N GLU A 75 17.83 -0.89 2.90
CA GLU A 75 18.29 -0.47 1.59
C GLU A 75 17.18 0.35 0.91
N PRO A 76 17.48 1.59 0.46
CA PRO A 76 16.55 2.33 -0.37
C PRO A 76 16.34 1.55 -1.66
N ARG A 77 15.10 1.12 -1.91
CA ARG A 77 14.75 0.36 -3.11
C ARG A 77 14.47 1.36 -4.24
N THR A 78 15.54 1.99 -4.72
CA THR A 78 15.57 2.98 -5.81
C THR A 78 15.47 2.33 -7.19
N GLY A 79 15.26 3.14 -8.25
CA GLY A 79 15.09 2.66 -9.62
C GLY A 79 16.24 1.76 -10.08
N GLU A 80 17.46 2.09 -9.64
CA GLU A 80 18.66 1.27 -9.89
C GLU A 80 18.52 -0.18 -9.38
N TYR A 81 17.89 -0.41 -8.21
CA TYR A 81 17.71 -1.76 -7.66
C TYR A 81 16.81 -2.63 -8.56
N PHE A 82 15.83 -2.01 -9.22
CA PHE A 82 14.92 -2.70 -10.15
C PHE A 82 15.41 -2.69 -11.60
N GLY A 83 16.57 -2.08 -11.87
CA GLY A 83 17.19 -2.02 -13.20
C GLY A 83 16.80 -0.79 -14.03
N GLU A 84 16.21 0.24 -13.43
CA GLU A 84 16.04 1.55 -14.09
C GLU A 84 17.35 2.32 -14.02
N ALA A 85 18.23 2.09 -14.99
CA ALA A 85 19.54 2.75 -15.04
C ALA A 85 19.49 4.18 -15.62
N LYS A 86 18.39 4.57 -16.28
CA LYS A 86 18.29 5.86 -16.99
C LYS A 86 16.89 6.47 -16.92
N ASP A 87 16.82 7.75 -16.53
CA ASP A 87 15.59 8.56 -16.57
C ASP A 87 15.08 8.74 -18.01
N GLU A 88 13.83 9.19 -18.19
CA GLU A 88 13.27 9.52 -19.53
C GLU A 88 14.14 10.52 -20.32
N THR A 89 14.95 11.31 -19.61
CA THR A 89 15.91 12.30 -20.15
C THR A 89 17.30 11.74 -20.44
N GLY A 90 17.54 10.44 -20.19
CA GLY A 90 18.81 9.77 -20.49
C GLY A 90 19.93 9.98 -19.46
N GLN A 91 19.64 10.60 -18.32
CA GLN A 91 20.58 10.76 -17.20
C GLN A 91 20.58 9.53 -16.28
N PRO A 92 21.69 9.23 -15.58
CA PRO A 92 21.73 8.16 -14.59
C PRO A 92 20.69 8.41 -13.48
N TYR A 93 19.85 7.41 -13.24
CA TYR A 93 18.69 7.48 -12.34
C TYR A 93 19.15 7.75 -10.89
N SER A 94 18.99 8.98 -10.42
CA SER A 94 19.31 9.35 -9.02
C SER A 94 18.06 9.58 -8.16
N GLY A 95 16.86 9.43 -8.75
CA GLY A 95 15.57 9.80 -8.15
C GLY A 95 14.71 8.62 -7.65
N LEU A 96 13.46 8.93 -7.29
CA LEU A 96 12.42 7.95 -6.92
C LEU A 96 12.14 6.99 -8.09
N VAL A 97 11.81 5.72 -7.80
CA VAL A 97 11.53 4.68 -8.81
C VAL A 97 10.30 5.04 -9.63
N ASN A 98 10.37 4.97 -10.96
CA ASN A 98 9.20 5.15 -11.82
C ASN A 98 8.60 3.79 -12.22
N TYR A 99 7.73 3.26 -11.37
CA TYR A 99 7.09 1.96 -11.59
C TYR A 99 6.30 1.86 -12.93
N ARG A 100 5.89 2.98 -13.55
CA ARG A 100 5.20 2.96 -14.84
C ARG A 100 6.17 2.66 -15.98
N LEU A 101 7.35 3.28 -15.96
CA LEU A 101 8.42 3.02 -16.92
C LEU A 101 8.97 1.61 -16.74
N LEU A 102 9.23 1.20 -15.50
CA LEU A 102 9.61 -0.16 -15.15
C LEU A 102 8.67 -1.22 -15.73
N LYS A 103 7.36 -0.97 -15.63
CA LYS A 103 6.36 -1.88 -16.20
C LYS A 103 6.45 -1.94 -17.72
N LYS A 104 6.66 -0.80 -18.39
CA LYS A 104 6.83 -0.75 -19.85
C LYS A 104 8.12 -1.45 -20.28
N THR A 105 9.23 -1.20 -19.61
CA THR A 105 10.54 -1.78 -19.93
C THR A 105 10.54 -3.28 -19.71
N TRP A 106 9.99 -3.79 -18.60
CA TRP A 106 9.88 -5.23 -18.37
C TRP A 106 8.95 -5.92 -19.36
N LYS A 107 7.83 -5.27 -19.70
CA LYS A 107 6.91 -5.79 -20.73
C LYS A 107 7.58 -5.83 -22.11
N ALA A 108 8.41 -4.84 -22.45
CA ALA A 108 9.15 -4.80 -23.72
C ALA A 108 10.34 -5.78 -23.75
N ALA A 109 11.03 -5.96 -22.62
CA ALA A 109 12.17 -6.86 -22.48
C ALA A 109 11.77 -8.34 -22.35
N GLY A 110 10.50 -8.64 -22.10
CA GLY A 110 10.02 -10.02 -21.93
C GLY A 110 10.51 -10.67 -20.64
N THR A 111 10.85 -9.89 -19.62
CA THR A 111 11.30 -10.39 -18.32
C THR A 111 10.17 -11.03 -17.53
N GLU A 112 10.49 -12.00 -16.66
CA GLU A 112 9.52 -12.62 -15.73
C GLU A 112 9.08 -11.70 -14.58
N SER A 113 9.72 -10.53 -14.44
CA SER A 113 9.41 -9.53 -13.43
C SER A 113 8.10 -8.82 -13.75
N TRP A 114 7.24 -8.68 -12.74
CA TRP A 114 5.94 -8.02 -12.88
C TRP A 114 5.60 -7.19 -11.67
N LEU A 115 4.74 -6.20 -11.87
CA LEU A 115 4.27 -5.32 -10.80
C LEU A 115 2.77 -5.03 -10.93
N ILE A 116 2.14 -4.80 -9.79
CA ILE A 116 0.75 -4.35 -9.67
C ILE A 116 0.76 -2.89 -9.24
N MET A 117 0.12 -2.06 -10.04
CA MET A 117 -0.11 -0.66 -9.74
C MET A 117 -1.31 -0.51 -8.80
N PRO A 118 -1.33 0.52 -7.94
CA PRO A 118 -2.51 0.89 -7.18
C PRO A 118 -3.66 1.31 -8.12
N LEU A 119 -4.90 1.24 -7.61
CA LEU A 119 -6.10 1.53 -8.37
C LEU A 119 -6.14 3.00 -8.83
N ILE A 120 -5.64 3.89 -7.98
CA ILE A 120 -5.55 5.33 -8.24
C ILE A 120 -4.06 5.68 -8.19
N PRO A 121 -3.34 5.58 -9.32
CA PRO A 121 -1.97 6.04 -9.39
C PRO A 121 -1.97 7.57 -9.32
N HIS A 122 -1.22 8.11 -8.38
CA HIS A 122 -0.92 9.54 -8.31
C HIS A 122 0.56 9.72 -8.71
N GLY A 123 1.04 10.95 -8.93
CA GLY A 123 2.45 11.22 -9.24
C GLY A 123 2.65 12.18 -10.42
N PRO A 124 3.71 13.01 -10.41
CA PRO A 124 3.91 14.15 -11.31
C PRO A 124 4.20 13.77 -12.77
N ASP A 125 4.48 12.51 -13.06
CA ASP A 125 4.76 11.94 -14.38
C ASP A 125 3.48 11.56 -15.15
N GLY A 126 2.42 12.36 -14.97
CA GLY A 126 1.14 12.32 -15.69
C GLY A 126 0.60 13.71 -15.95
#